data_AF-B1L575-F1
#
_entry.id   AF-B1L575-F1
#
_cell.length_a   1.000
_cell.length_b   1.000
_cell.length_c   1.000
_cell.angle_alpha   90.00
_cell.angle_beta   90.00
_cell.angle_gamma   90.00
#
_symmetry.space_group_name_H-M   'P 1'
#
loop_
_entity.id
_entity.type
_entity.pdbx_description
1 polymer ?
#
loop_
_entity_poly.entity_id
_entity_poly.type
_entity_poly.pdbx_seq_one_letter_code
_entity_poly.pdbx_strand_id
1 'polypeptide(L)'
;MSLSEVEKEHISREIAQELRKLTRLPYKIEAEYEPDWGYIYYVTIDANASEALEINLRLQEEFKETLLLGHFRPIDLQAKLL
;
A
#
# COMPACT_ATOMS: atom_id res chain seq x y z
N MET A 1 16.44 9.44 -12.91
CA MET A 1 15.53 9.09 -11.80
C MET A 1 16.12 9.67 -10.54
N SER A 2 15.35 10.47 -9.82
CA SER A 2 15.77 10.90 -8.47
C SER A 2 15.85 9.68 -7.55
N LEU A 3 16.61 9.77 -6.45
CA LEU A 3 16.61 8.73 -5.40
C LEU A 3 15.17 8.39 -4.97
N SER A 4 14.34 9.43 -4.86
CA SER A 4 12.93 9.32 -4.48
C SER A 4 12.12 8.45 -5.46
N GLU A 5 12.33 8.56 -6.77
CA GLU A 5 11.62 7.74 -7.76
C GLU A 5 12.04 6.26 -7.70
N VAL A 6 13.30 5.98 -7.37
CA VAL A 6 13.80 4.61 -7.21
C VAL A 6 13.22 3.97 -5.96
N GLU A 7 13.15 4.72 -4.85
CA GLU A 7 12.50 4.30 -3.61
C GLU A 7 11.01 4.05 -3.83
N LYS A 8 10.32 4.93 -4.59
CA LYS A 8 8.92 4.74 -4.98
C LYS A 8 8.67 3.41 -5.68
N GLU A 9 9.47 3.13 -6.70
CA GLU A 9 9.33 1.93 -7.52
C GLU A 9 9.64 0.67 -6.70
N HIS A 10 10.66 0.72 -5.83
CA HIS A 10 11.01 -0.40 -4.96
C HIS A 10 9.86 -0.76 -4.03
N ILE A 11 9.31 0.21 -3.30
CA ILE A 11 8.26 -0.07 -2.32
C ILE A 11 6.94 -0.46 -3.02
N SER A 12 6.62 0.16 -4.16
CA SER A 12 5.46 -0.25 -4.97
C SER A 12 5.53 -1.74 -5.35
N ARG A 13 6.74 -2.26 -5.63
CA ARG A 13 6.94 -3.68 -5.93
C ARG A 13 6.77 -4.56 -4.71
N GLU A 14 7.25 -4.14 -3.54
CA GLU A 14 7.05 -4.90 -2.29
C GLU A 14 5.57 -5.00 -1.95
N ILE A 15 4.83 -3.88 -2.00
CA ILE A 15 3.38 -3.87 -1.81
C ILE A 15 2.70 -4.81 -2.80
N ALA A 16 3.08 -4.76 -4.08
CA ALA A 16 2.53 -5.65 -5.11
C ALA A 16 2.84 -7.14 -4.85
N GLN A 17 4.03 -7.46 -4.33
CA GLN A 17 4.40 -8.83 -3.99
C GLN A 17 3.56 -9.37 -2.83
N GLU A 18 3.38 -8.57 -1.78
CA GLU A 18 2.53 -8.97 -0.65
C GLU A 18 1.07 -9.11 -1.07
N LEU A 19 0.54 -8.17 -1.86
CA LEU A 19 -0.82 -8.28 -2.40
C LEU A 19 -1.04 -9.57 -3.19
N ARG A 20 -0.06 -10.02 -3.99
CA ARG A 20 -0.13 -11.28 -4.73
C ARG A 20 -0.16 -12.53 -3.83
N LYS A 21 0.42 -12.45 -2.63
CA LYS A 21 0.36 -13.53 -1.64
C LYS A 21 -0.98 -13.53 -0.92
N LEU A 22 -1.53 -12.34 -0.67
CA LEU A 22 -2.77 -12.15 0.09
C LEU A 22 -4.03 -12.37 -0.74
N THR A 23 -4.02 -11.99 -2.02
CA THR A 23 -5.21 -12.06 -2.88
C THR A 23 -4.88 -12.27 -4.35
N ARG A 24 -5.85 -12.78 -5.11
CA ARG A 24 -5.83 -12.83 -6.59
C ARG A 24 -6.74 -11.78 -7.21
N LEU A 25 -7.35 -10.92 -6.40
CA LEU A 25 -8.26 -9.88 -6.86
C LEU A 25 -7.48 -8.80 -7.62
N PRO A 26 -8.13 -8.13 -8.59
CA PRO A 26 -7.56 -6.95 -9.22
C PRO A 26 -7.24 -5.87 -8.17
N TYR A 27 -6.07 -5.27 -8.28
CA TYR A 27 -5.64 -4.17 -7.41
C TYR A 27 -4.92 -3.08 -8.20
N LYS A 28 -4.95 -1.87 -7.64
CA LYS A 28 -4.24 -0.70 -8.15
C LYS A 28 -3.41 -0.11 -7.01
N ILE A 29 -2.16 0.22 -7.31
CA ILE A 29 -1.24 0.90 -6.39
C ILE A 29 -0.94 2.27 -7.00
N GLU A 30 -1.16 3.32 -6.23
CA GLU A 30 -0.83 4.69 -6.57
C GLU A 30 0.09 5.25 -5.50
N ALA A 31 0.99 6.16 -5.89
CA ALA A 31 1.88 6.81 -4.94
C ALA A 31 2.00 8.29 -5.25
N GLU A 32 1.74 9.11 -4.23
CA GLU A 32 1.80 10.57 -4.25
C GLU A 32 2.96 11.02 -3.37
N TYR A 33 3.72 12.02 -3.83
CA TYR A 33 4.84 12.53 -3.06
C TYR A 33 4.41 13.75 -2.25
N GLU A 34 4.47 13.64 -0.93
CA GLU A 34 4.25 14.73 0.00
C GLU A 34 5.60 15.21 0.58
N PRO A 35 5.99 16.49 0.40
CA PRO A 35 7.32 16.98 0.78
C PRO A 35 7.71 16.72 2.24
N ASP A 36 6.74 16.78 3.17
CA ASP A 36 7.00 16.61 4.60
C ASP A 36 7.00 15.13 5.03
N TRP A 37 6.54 14.22 4.17
CA TRP A 37 6.24 12.81 4.54
C TRP A 37 6.92 11.78 3.63
N GLY A 38 7.36 12.18 2.44
CA GLY A 38 7.80 11.27 1.38
C GLY A 38 6.61 10.73 0.58
N TYR A 39 6.75 9.53 0.04
CA TYR A 39 5.67 8.92 -0.75
C TYR A 39 4.58 8.32 0.13
N ILE A 40 3.34 8.72 -0.14
CA ILE A 40 2.13 8.12 0.39
C ILE A 40 1.59 7.15 -0.65
N TYR A 41 1.27 5.92 -0.22
CA TYR A 41 0.82 4.85 -1.11
C TYR A 41 -0.64 4.52 -0.88
N TYR A 42 -1.41 4.53 -1.96
CA TYR A 42 -2.82 4.19 -1.98
C TYR A 42 -2.99 2.85 -2.67
N VAL A 43 -3.63 1.90 -1.97
CA VAL A 43 -3.93 0.58 -2.50
C VAL A 43 -5.44 0.44 -2.62
N THR A 44 -5.92 0.29 -3.86
CA THR A 44 -7.33 0.01 -4.15
C THR A 44 -7.46 -1.45 -4.57
N ILE A 45 -8.38 -2.19 -3.97
CA ILE A 45 -8.63 -3.61 -4.27
C ILE A 45 -10.12 -3.78 -4.52
N ASP A 46 -10.47 -4.54 -5.56
CA ASP A 46 -11.85 -4.93 -5.84
C ASP A 46 -12.26 -6.11 -4.95
N ALA A 47 -12.58 -5.81 -3.69
CA ALA A 47 -12.88 -6.77 -2.64
C ALA A 47 -14.09 -6.34 -1.82
N ASN A 48 -14.77 -7.29 -1.19
CA ASN A 48 -15.82 -6.95 -0.23
C ASN A 48 -15.20 -6.34 1.05
N ALA A 49 -16.01 -5.67 1.87
CA ALA A 49 -15.53 -4.95 3.06
C ALA A 49 -14.73 -5.84 4.05
N SER A 50 -15.09 -7.11 4.19
CA SER A 50 -14.39 -8.04 5.08
C SER A 50 -13.03 -8.45 4.53
N GLU A 51 -12.95 -8.78 3.25
CA GLU A 51 -11.70 -9.14 2.57
C GLU A 51 -10.75 -7.94 2.51
N ALA A 52 -11.28 -6.76 2.19
CA ALA A 52 -10.56 -5.50 2.20
C ALA A 52 -9.91 -5.24 3.58
N LEU A 53 -10.66 -5.43 4.66
CA LEU A 53 -10.16 -5.26 6.02
C LEU A 53 -9.08 -6.28 6.37
N GLU A 54 -9.27 -7.56 6.05
CA GLU A 54 -8.27 -8.60 6.30
C GLU A 54 -6.95 -8.31 5.57
N ILE A 55 -7.03 -7.92 4.29
CA ILE A 55 -5.86 -7.56 3.50
C ILE A 55 -5.16 -6.33 4.08
N ASN A 56 -5.93 -5.31 4.47
CA ASN A 56 -5.38 -4.11 5.10
C ASN A 56 -4.61 -4.43 6.39
N LEU A 57 -5.20 -5.24 7.28
CA LEU A 57 -4.55 -5.63 8.53
C LEU A 57 -3.25 -6.39 8.30
N ARG A 58 -3.25 -7.36 7.36
CA ARG A 58 -2.02 -8.11 7.02
C ARG A 58 -0.94 -7.23 6.41
N LEU A 59 -1.31 -6.31 5.50
CA LEU A 59 -0.34 -5.35 4.98
C LEU A 59 0.22 -4.47 6.09
N GLN A 60 -0.62 -4.01 7.03
CA GLN A 60 -0.13 -3.22 8.16
C GLN A 60 0.78 -4.02 9.10
N GLU A 61 0.57 -5.33 9.25
CA GLU A 61 1.46 -6.20 10.01
C GLU A 61 2.82 -6.37 9.33
N GLU A 62 2.85 -6.58 8.01
CA GLU A 62 4.12 -6.78 7.30
C GLU A 62 4.92 -5.49 7.12
N PHE A 63 4.24 -4.36 6.97
CA PHE A 63 4.88 -3.04 6.86
C PHE A 63 4.97 -2.32 8.21
N LYS A 64 4.71 -3.00 9.33
CA LYS A 64 4.67 -2.41 10.69
C LYS A 64 5.99 -1.75 11.10
N GLU A 65 7.13 -2.30 10.67
CA GLU A 65 8.44 -1.69 10.92
C GLU A 65 8.72 -0.49 10.00
N THR A 66 8.22 -0.52 8.77
CA THR A 66 8.34 0.58 7.80
C THR A 66 7.47 1.79 8.19
N LEU A 67 6.33 1.53 8.86
CA LEU A 67 5.43 2.54 9.43
C LEU A 67 6.04 3.31 10.63
N LEU A 68 7.04 2.75 11.32
CA LEU A 68 7.65 3.36 12.51
C LEU A 68 8.79 4.34 12.20
N LEU A 69 9.31 4.35 10.97
CA LEU A 69 10.35 5.28 10.51
C LEU A 69 9.79 6.57 9.86
N GLY A 70 8.49 6.82 9.97
CA GLY A 70 7.88 8.11 9.61
C GLY A 70 7.55 8.32 8.14
N HIS A 71 7.61 7.27 7.30
CA HIS A 71 7.40 7.39 5.84
C HIS A 71 6.15 6.69 5.29
N PHE A 72 5.37 6.01 6.13
CA PHE A 72 4.11 5.39 5.71
C PHE A 72 2.99 5.80 6.66
N ARG A 73 1.84 6.14 6.10
CA ARG A 73 0.56 6.28 6.80
C ARG A 73 -0.27 5.01 6.51
N PRO A 74 -1.25 4.67 7.36
CA PRO A 74 -2.11 3.51 7.14
C PRO A 74 -2.67 3.53 5.73
N ILE A 75 -2.60 2.38 5.06
CA ILE A 75 -3.19 2.18 3.74
C ILE A 75 -4.68 2.47 3.88
N ASP A 76 -5.13 3.63 3.39
CA ASP A 76 -6.53 3.95 3.26
C ASP A 76 -7.10 3.09 2.13
N LEU A 77 -7.48 1.86 2.49
CA LEU A 77 -8.15 0.94 1.60
C LEU A 77 -9.60 1.42 1.46
N GLN A 78 -9.83 2.33 0.51
CA GLN A 78 -11.18 2.74 0.16
C GLN A 78 -11.88 1.57 -0.57
N ALA A 79 -12.53 0.70 0.20
CA ALA A 79 -13.43 -0.30 -0.33
C ALA A 79 -14.62 0.41 -0.97
N LYS A 80 -14.57 0.61 -2.30
CA LYS A 80 -15.71 1.11 -3.06
C LYS A 80 -16.62 -0.09 -3.35
N LEU A 81 -17.61 -0.30 -2.50
CA LEU A 81 -18.69 -1.26 -2.76
C LEU A 81 -19.44 -0.79 -4.02
N LEU A 82 -19.40 -1.59 -5.09
CA LEU A 82 -20.31 -1.44 -6.23
C LEU A 82 -21.73 -1.90 -5.86
#